data_AF-A0A3Q3G9K6-F1
#
_entry.id   AF-A0A3Q3G9K6-F1
#
_cell.length_a   1.000
_cell.length_b   1.000
_cell.length_c   1.000
_cell.angle_alpha   90.00
_cell.angle_beta   90.00
_cell.angle_gamma   90.00
#
_symmetry.space_group_name_H-M   'P 1'
#
loop_
_entity.id
_entity.type
_entity.pdbx_description
1 polymer ?
#
loop_
_entity_poly.entity_id
_entity_poly.type
_entity_poly.pdbx_seq_one_letter_code
_entity_poly.pdbx_strand_id
1 'polypeptide(L)' 'MKVTVTFGQTGVVVPCKEGWTVRDLIQQATQRYRKLLEQVMLITMKCPYYIYNPLLT' A
#
# COMPACT_ATOMS: atom_id res chain seq x y z
N MET A 1 18.06 -2.13 -5.68
CA MET A 1 17.01 -2.95 -6.34
C MET A 1 15.66 -2.68 -5.66
N LYS A 2 14.55 -2.65 -6.38
CA LYS A 2 13.19 -2.52 -5.82
C LYS A 2 12.26 -3.52 -6.49
N VAL A 3 11.34 -4.09 -5.72
CA VAL A 3 10.34 -5.04 -6.21
C VAL A 3 8.94 -4.53 -5.87
N THR A 4 7.97 -4.90 -6.70
CA THR A 4 6.56 -4.60 -6.45
C THR A 4 5.88 -5.89 -6.01
N VAL A 5 5.26 -5.85 -4.83
CA VAL A 5 4.43 -6.93 -4.31
C VAL A 5 2.98 -6.52 -4.48
N THR A 6 2.18 -7.36 -5.11
CA THR A 6 0.76 -7.12 -5.35
C THR A 6 -0.09 -7.81 -4.29
N PHE A 7 -0.87 -7.02 -3.54
CA PHE A 7 -1.92 -7.49 -2.64
C PHE A 7 -3.27 -7.32 -3.33
N GLY A 8 -3.73 -8.34 -4.04
CA GLY A 8 -4.90 -8.22 -4.91
C GLY A 8 -4.67 -7.15 -5.98
N GLN A 9 -5.47 -6.07 -5.95
CA GLN A 9 -5.35 -4.93 -6.86
C GLN A 9 -4.38 -3.82 -6.37
N THR A 10 -3.87 -3.92 -5.14
CA THR A 10 -2.99 -2.90 -4.56
C THR A 10 -1.52 -3.27 -4.76
N GLY A 11 -0.78 -2.43 -5.49
CA GLY A 11 0.68 -2.58 -5.66
C GLY A 11 1.45 -1.88 -4.54
N VAL A 12 2.33 -2.62 -3.85
CA VAL A 12 3.21 -2.09 -2.81
C VAL A 12 4.66 -2.24 -3.25
N VAL A 13 5.36 -1.10 -3.36
CA VAL A 13 6.77 -1.08 -3.74
C VAL A 13 7.64 -1.26 -2.49
N VAL A 14 8.50 -2.27 -2.52
CA VAL A 14 9.44 -2.59 -1.44
C VAL A 14 10.88 -2.49 -1.96
N PRO A 15 11.75 -1.73 -1.29
CA PRO A 15 13.17 -1.74 -1.61
C PRO A 15 13.81 -3.05 -1.17
N CYS A 16 14.66 -3.64 -2.01
CA CYS A 16 15.45 -4.80 -1.62
C CYS A 16 16.73 -4.34 -0.93
N LYS A 17 17.10 -5.02 0.16
CA LYS A 17 18.42 -4.91 0.78
C LYS A 17 19.15 -6.25 0.68
N GLU A 18 20.47 -6.19 0.68
CA GLU A 18 21.30 -7.41 0.71
C GLU A 18 21.03 -8.22 1.98
N GLY A 19 21.02 -9.55 1.84
CA GLY A 19 20.71 -10.47 2.94
C GLY A 19 19.22 -10.62 3.27
N TRP A 20 18.32 -9.92 2.57
CA TRP A 20 16.87 -10.11 2.76
C TRP A 20 16.38 -11.37 2.06
N THR A 21 15.64 -12.19 2.81
CA THR A 21 14.94 -13.33 2.27
C THR A 21 13.58 -12.92 1.70
N VAL A 22 12.94 -13.82 0.94
CA VAL A 22 11.56 -13.62 0.46
C VAL A 22 10.60 -13.34 1.63
N ARG A 23 10.84 -13.95 2.79
CA ARG A 23 10.05 -13.73 4.01
C ARG A 23 10.16 -12.29 4.50
N ASP A 24 11.37 -11.72 4.50
CA ASP A 24 11.59 -10.33 4.90
C ASP A 24 10.88 -9.36 3.94
N LEU A 25 10.94 -9.64 2.64
CA LEU A 25 10.22 -8.86 1.62
C LEU A 25 8.71 -8.89 1.85
N ILE A 26 8.12 -10.06 2.12
CA ILE A 26 6.69 -10.19 2.42
C ILE A 26 6.35 -9.40 3.69
N GLN A 27 7.15 -9.52 4.75
CA GLN A 27 6.89 -8.83 6.02
C GLN A 27 6.91 -7.30 5.86
N GLN A 28 7.88 -6.77 5.10
CA GLN A 28 7.96 -5.36 4.76
C GLN A 28 6.79 -4.90 3.88
N ALA A 29 6.42 -5.71 2.89
CA ALA A 29 5.28 -5.46 2.02
C ALA A 29 3.97 -5.41 2.83
N THR A 30 3.76 -6.34 3.76
CA THR A 30 2.58 -6.40 4.63
C THR A 30 2.51 -5.19 5.57
N GLN A 31 3.63 -4.77 6.17
CA GLN A 31 3.66 -3.57 7.01
C GLN A 31 3.28 -2.31 6.23
N ARG A 32 3.78 -2.17 4.99
CA ARG A 32 3.44 -1.06 4.10
C ARG A 32 1.98 -1.12 3.65
N TYR A 33 1.48 -2.30 3.33
CA TYR A 33 0.08 -2.52 2.95
C TYR A 33 -0.88 -2.14 4.10
N ARG A 34 -0.58 -2.53 5.34
CA ARG A 34 -1.40 -2.16 6.51
C ARG A 34 -1.46 -0.65 6.72
N LYS A 35 -0.33 0.06 6.61
CA LYS A 35 -0.32 1.52 6.72
C LYS A 35 -1.15 2.20 5.63
N LEU A 36 -1.10 1.66 4.41
CA LEU A 36 -1.95 2.14 3.31
C LEU A 36 -3.43 1.91 3.63
N LEU A 37 -3.80 0.74 4.14
CA LEU A 37 -5.18 0.46 4.55
C LEU A 37 -5.65 1.34 5.70
N GLU A 38 -4.80 1.62 6.70
CA GLU A 38 -5.12 2.53 7.80
C GLU A 38 -5.36 3.95 7.27
N GLN A 39 -4.56 4.42 6.32
CA GLN A 39 -4.81 5.71 5.65
C GLN A 39 -6.10 5.70 4.84
N VAL A 40 -6.37 4.65 4.07
CA VAL A 40 -7.61 4.53 3.28
C VAL A 40 -8.83 4.50 4.21
N MET A 41 -8.81 3.73 5.30
CA MET A 41 -9.92 3.71 6.27
C MET A 41 -10.12 5.06 6.98
N LEU A 42 -9.04 5.80 7.26
CA LEU A 42 -9.16 7.16 7.78
C LEU A 42 -9.80 8.11 6.75
N ILE A 43 -9.53 7.93 5.47
CA ILE A 43 -10.16 8.72 4.39
C ILE A 43 -11.64 8.32 4.24
N THR A 44 -11.98 7.03 4.31
CA THR A 44 -13.38 6.58 4.21
C THR A 44 -14.24 6.96 5.42
N MET A 45 -13.67 6.97 6.63
CA MET A 45 -14.41 7.41 7.83
C MET A 45 -14.40 8.93 8.04
N LYS A 46 -13.42 9.67 7.51
CA LYS A 46 -13.43 11.15 7.58
C LYS A 46 -14.12 11.83 6.40
N CYS A 47 -14.25 11.19 5.24
CA CYS A 47 -14.80 11.82 4.05
C CYS A 47 -15.57 10.85 3.14
N PRO A 48 -16.88 10.62 3.37
CA PRO A 48 -17.77 10.17 2.31
C PRO A 48 -17.92 11.21 1.17
N TYR A 49 -17.50 12.47 1.39
CA TYR A 49 -17.69 13.57 0.44
C TYR A 49 -16.60 13.73 -0.64
N TYR A 50 -15.40 13.14 -0.49
CA TYR A 50 -14.29 13.36 -1.45
C TYR A 50 -14.09 12.26 -2.50
N ILE A 51 -14.85 11.16 -2.42
CA ILE A 51 -14.80 10.10 -3.44
C ILE A 51 -15.75 10.41 -4.62
N TYR A 52 -16.83 11.16 -4.39
CA TYR A 52 -17.71 11.67 -5.46
C TYR A 52 -17.29 13.07 -5.91
N ASN A 53 -16.08 13.20 -6.46
CA ASN A 53 -15.75 14.38 -7.27
C ASN A 53 -15.22 13.93 -8.64
N PRO A 54 -16.07 13.87 -9.68
CA PRO A 54 -15.68 13.45 -11.03
C PRO A 54 -14.87 14.52 -11.81
N LEU A 55 -14.26 15.49 -11.12
CA LEU A 55 -13.55 16.63 -11.74
C LEU A 55 -12.01 16.54 -11.69
N LEU A 56 -11.45 15.38 -11.34
CA LEU A 56 -9.99 15.18 -11.43
C LEU A 56 -9.69 14.10 -12.49
N THR A 57 -9.79 14.54 -13.73
CA THR A 57 -9.19 13.94 -14.95
C THR A 57 -7.69 14.16 -14.98
#